data_AF-A0A5E7Y2Y5-F1
#
_entry.id   AF-A0A5E7Y2Y5-F1
#
_cell.length_a   1.000
_cell.length_b   1.000
_cell.length_c   1.000
_cell.angle_alpha   90.00
_cell.angle_beta   90.00
_cell.angle_gamma   90.00
#
_symmetry.space_group_name_H-M   'P 1'
#
loop_
_entity.id
_entity.type
_entity.pdbx_description
1 polymer ?
#
loop_
_entity_poly.entity_id
_entity_poly.type
_entity_poly.pdbx_seq_one_letter_code
_entity_poly.pdbx_strand_id
1 'polypeptide(L)'
;MQKSSEGNYFEDFRPGMEISHAVPRTVTTGDVALYSALYGMRFPVQSSDAFSQDCGLRQAPLDNLLVFHVVFGKTVPDVSLNAVANLGYADCRFLVPAWPGDSFHARSEVIGVRENSNGRTGIVYVRSTGYNQHGQAVVSFVRWVMVNKRDTASPAPHGIVPDLPAHIPGSELVIPQDLDFARYDPVLAGSLHGFEAYEIGEKINHIDGMTIEEAEHQIATRLYQNTAKGHFDAVLQRSSRFGRRIVYGGHVMSLARSLSFNGLANAAFVAGINGGRHLNPAAAGDTVYCWSEVLDKHPVSGRSDIGAVRVRMIATKDAPCSGFPDPSSAEALLELDYWVLVPRFGDEARGDGQ
;
A
#
# COMPACT_ATOMS: atom_id res chain seq x y z
N MET A 1 -1.27 -12.39 -36.99
CA MET A 1 -0.90 -12.33 -35.56
C MET A 1 -1.14 -10.91 -35.08
N GLN A 2 -2.05 -10.71 -34.13
CA GLN A 2 -2.40 -9.38 -33.62
C GLN A 2 -1.24 -8.84 -32.77
N LYS A 3 -0.91 -7.55 -32.92
CA LYS A 3 0.23 -6.92 -32.22
C LYS A 3 -0.11 -6.42 -30.81
N SER A 4 -1.39 -6.31 -30.48
CA SER A 4 -1.88 -5.91 -29.16
C SER A 4 -1.98 -7.11 -28.21
N SER A 5 -1.70 -6.88 -26.92
CA SER A 5 -1.97 -7.85 -25.85
C SER A 5 -3.34 -7.58 -25.22
N GLU A 6 -4.04 -8.64 -24.86
CA GLU A 6 -5.29 -8.58 -24.08
C GLU A 6 -5.05 -8.88 -22.59
N GLY A 7 -3.81 -9.12 -22.19
CA GLY A 7 -3.46 -9.65 -20.87
C GLY A 7 -3.85 -11.12 -20.71
N ASN A 8 -3.60 -11.66 -19.52
CA ASN A 8 -3.97 -13.03 -19.17
C ASN A 8 -5.40 -13.10 -18.62
N TYR A 9 -6.04 -14.23 -18.85
CA TYR A 9 -7.30 -14.65 -18.24
C TYR A 9 -7.04 -15.79 -17.25
N PHE A 10 -8.04 -16.18 -16.46
CA PHE A 10 -7.86 -17.16 -15.38
C PHE A 10 -7.22 -18.47 -15.88
N GLU A 11 -7.68 -19.00 -17.02
CA GLU A 11 -7.20 -20.25 -17.61
C GLU A 11 -5.78 -20.16 -18.22
N ASP A 12 -5.15 -18.98 -18.23
CA ASP A 12 -3.77 -18.80 -18.71
C ASP A 12 -2.74 -19.02 -17.57
N PHE A 13 -3.14 -18.90 -16.31
CA PHE A 13 -2.23 -18.99 -15.15
C PHE A 13 -1.99 -20.42 -14.68
N ARG A 14 -0.74 -20.73 -14.32
CA ARG A 14 -0.34 -22.02 -13.74
C ARG A 14 0.53 -21.79 -12.50
N PRO A 15 0.36 -22.54 -11.39
CA PRO A 15 1.31 -22.50 -10.28
C PRO A 15 2.75 -22.72 -10.75
N GLY A 16 3.70 -21.93 -10.24
CA GLY A 16 5.09 -21.89 -10.67
C GLY A 16 5.38 -21.06 -11.93
N MET A 17 4.36 -20.46 -12.56
CA MET A 17 4.55 -19.55 -13.68
C MET A 17 5.25 -18.27 -13.20
N GLU A 18 6.41 -17.98 -13.77
CA GLU A 18 7.11 -16.71 -13.59
C GLU A 18 6.78 -15.72 -14.72
N ILE A 19 6.53 -14.47 -14.35
CA ILE A 19 6.20 -13.37 -15.25
C ILE A 19 7.20 -12.24 -15.02
N SER A 20 7.99 -11.91 -16.04
CA SER A 20 8.80 -10.70 -16.04
C SER A 20 8.00 -9.54 -16.63
N HIS A 21 7.72 -8.53 -15.82
CA HIS A 21 6.85 -7.43 -16.24
C HIS A 21 7.59 -6.38 -17.05
N ALA A 22 6.92 -5.84 -18.06
CA ALA A 22 7.48 -4.82 -18.93
C ALA A 22 7.59 -3.44 -18.25
N VAL A 23 8.36 -2.55 -18.89
CA VAL A 23 8.51 -1.12 -18.55
C VAL A 23 9.18 -0.90 -17.18
N PRO A 24 10.53 -1.04 -17.12
CA PRO A 24 11.28 -0.57 -15.95
C PRO A 24 11.07 0.96 -15.78
N ARG A 25 11.12 1.43 -14.54
CA ARG A 25 10.77 2.81 -14.18
C ARG A 25 11.76 3.39 -13.19
N THR A 26 12.55 4.36 -13.64
CA THR A 26 13.31 5.27 -12.78
C THR A 26 12.36 6.19 -12.04
N VAL A 27 12.37 6.25 -10.72
CA VAL A 27 11.55 7.18 -9.92
C VAL A 27 12.42 8.34 -9.49
N THR A 28 11.94 9.57 -9.64
CA THR A 28 12.69 10.82 -9.50
C THR A 28 12.05 11.74 -8.47
N THR A 29 12.69 12.88 -8.18
CA THR A 29 12.09 13.92 -7.34
C THR A 29 10.81 14.54 -7.93
N GLY A 30 10.64 14.50 -9.25
CA GLY A 30 9.39 14.91 -9.90
C GLY A 30 8.22 13.98 -9.55
N ASP A 31 8.50 12.69 -9.40
CA ASP A 31 7.51 11.69 -8.97
C ASP A 31 7.15 11.87 -7.49
N VAL A 32 8.15 12.18 -6.66
CA VAL A 32 7.94 12.53 -5.25
C VAL A 32 7.07 13.77 -5.12
N ALA A 33 7.39 14.85 -5.85
CA ALA A 33 6.61 16.08 -5.82
C ALA A 33 5.15 15.85 -6.25
N LEU A 34 4.93 15.07 -7.31
CA LEU A 34 3.57 14.74 -7.77
C LEU A 34 2.82 13.87 -6.75
N TYR A 35 3.48 12.88 -6.15
CA TYR A 35 2.89 12.07 -5.10
C TYR A 35 2.48 12.92 -3.89
N SER A 36 3.36 13.82 -3.43
CA SER A 36 3.05 14.75 -2.33
C SER A 36 1.91 15.69 -2.68
N ALA A 37 1.82 16.19 -3.92
CA ALA A 37 0.73 17.06 -4.35
C ALA A 37 -0.63 16.34 -4.46
N LEU A 38 -0.63 15.06 -4.81
CA LEU A 38 -1.85 14.25 -4.90
C LEU A 38 -2.43 13.95 -3.51
N TYR A 39 -1.59 13.65 -2.52
CA TYR A 39 -2.06 13.14 -1.23
C TYR A 39 -1.89 14.12 -0.06
N GLY A 40 -1.08 15.17 -0.22
CA GLY A 40 -0.75 16.09 0.87
C GLY A 40 0.11 15.45 1.97
N MET A 41 0.98 14.49 1.62
CA MET A 41 1.84 13.79 2.59
C MET A 41 2.71 14.77 3.39
N ARG A 42 2.73 14.61 4.72
CA ARG A 42 3.48 15.49 5.64
C ARG A 42 4.55 14.80 6.49
N PHE A 43 4.83 13.52 6.24
CA PHE A 43 5.87 12.82 6.99
C PHE A 43 7.24 13.47 6.72
N PRO A 44 7.94 13.97 7.75
CA PRO A 44 9.11 14.83 7.58
C PRO A 44 10.28 14.10 6.92
N VAL A 45 10.43 12.80 7.20
CA VAL A 45 11.49 11.96 6.63
C VAL A 45 11.38 11.86 5.11
N GLN A 46 10.19 11.87 4.53
CA GLN A 46 10.04 11.86 3.07
C GLN A 46 9.95 13.28 2.47
N SER A 47 9.89 14.31 3.32
CA SER A 47 9.65 15.70 2.90
C SER A 47 10.88 16.60 2.97
N SER A 48 11.90 16.23 3.76
CA SER A 48 13.08 17.06 4.00
C SER A 48 14.35 16.21 4.04
N ASP A 49 15.29 16.53 3.13
CA ASP A 49 16.62 15.91 3.14
C ASP A 49 17.36 16.20 4.45
N ALA A 50 17.26 17.43 4.97
CA ALA A 50 17.91 17.82 6.22
C ALA A 50 17.38 17.01 7.42
N PHE A 51 16.04 16.86 7.52
CA PHE A 51 15.43 16.04 8.58
C PHE A 51 15.84 14.57 8.45
N SER A 52 15.91 14.05 7.23
CA SER A 52 16.33 12.67 6.96
C SER A 52 17.79 12.43 7.31
N GLN A 53 18.65 13.41 7.07
CA GLN A 53 20.07 13.38 7.42
C GLN A 53 20.28 13.40 8.94
N ASP A 54 19.45 14.16 9.67
CA ASP A 54 19.42 14.05 11.13
C ASP A 54 18.93 12.66 11.60
N CYS A 55 18.18 11.93 10.77
CA CYS A 55 17.80 10.54 11.01
C CYS A 55 18.82 9.50 10.47
N GLY A 56 20.04 9.91 10.15
CA GLY A 56 21.13 9.04 9.66
C GLY A 56 21.06 8.66 8.17
N LEU A 57 20.01 9.06 7.46
CA LEU A 57 19.84 8.75 6.03
C LEU A 57 20.60 9.71 5.13
N ARG A 58 20.98 9.27 3.93
CA ARG A 58 21.73 10.13 2.99
C ARG A 58 20.93 11.32 2.42
N GLN A 59 19.62 11.15 2.27
CA GLN A 59 18.64 12.14 1.78
C GLN A 59 17.23 11.66 2.16
N ALA A 60 16.17 12.31 1.70
CA ALA A 60 14.80 11.80 1.84
C ALA A 60 14.59 10.52 0.99
N PRO A 61 14.17 9.39 1.58
CA PRO A 61 13.83 8.19 0.83
C PRO A 61 12.50 8.35 0.09
N LEU A 62 12.27 7.52 -0.92
CA LEU A 62 10.94 7.39 -1.52
C LEU A 62 9.97 6.82 -0.48
N ASP A 63 8.73 7.32 -0.50
CA ASP A 63 7.64 6.78 0.31
C ASP A 63 7.40 5.28 -0.01
N ASN A 64 7.25 4.46 1.02
CA ASN A 64 7.05 3.01 0.88
C ASN A 64 5.83 2.68 0.00
N LEU A 65 4.73 3.42 0.16
CA LEU A 65 3.53 3.22 -0.65
C LEU A 65 3.74 3.68 -2.10
N LEU A 66 4.49 4.76 -2.34
CA LEU A 66 4.89 5.14 -3.71
C LEU A 66 5.65 4.01 -4.40
N VAL A 67 6.63 3.41 -3.73
CA VAL A 67 7.39 2.26 -4.26
C VAL A 67 6.46 1.06 -4.50
N PHE A 68 5.60 0.75 -3.55
CA PHE A 68 4.60 -0.31 -3.69
C PHE A 68 3.69 -0.08 -4.90
N HIS A 69 3.18 1.13 -5.10
CA HIS A 69 2.29 1.45 -6.23
C HIS A 69 2.99 1.36 -7.57
N VAL A 70 4.24 1.83 -7.68
CA VAL A 70 5.05 1.69 -8.89
C VAL A 70 5.23 0.22 -9.25
N VAL A 71 5.65 -0.61 -8.29
CA VAL A 71 5.85 -2.05 -8.50
C VAL A 71 4.52 -2.75 -8.80
N PHE A 72 3.46 -2.46 -8.04
CA PHE A 72 2.12 -2.99 -8.28
C PHE A 72 1.64 -2.67 -9.69
N GLY A 73 1.80 -1.42 -10.14
CA GLY A 73 1.43 -0.95 -11.47
C GLY A 73 2.10 -1.74 -12.59
N LYS A 74 3.35 -2.18 -12.40
CA LYS A 74 4.08 -3.04 -13.36
C LYS A 74 3.37 -4.37 -13.58
N THR A 75 2.77 -4.92 -12.52
CA THR A 75 2.12 -6.24 -12.57
C THR A 75 0.75 -6.21 -13.25
N VAL A 76 0.13 -5.03 -13.38
CA VAL A 76 -1.27 -4.92 -13.82
C VAL A 76 -1.53 -5.48 -15.21
N PRO A 77 -0.74 -5.14 -16.26
CA PRO A 77 -0.99 -5.64 -17.61
C PRO A 77 -1.07 -7.17 -17.69
N ASP A 78 -0.23 -7.86 -16.91
CA ASP A 78 -0.08 -9.31 -17.00
C ASP A 78 -0.94 -10.06 -15.98
N VAL A 79 -1.19 -9.49 -14.80
CA VAL A 79 -1.89 -10.20 -13.70
C VAL A 79 -3.36 -9.80 -13.60
N SER A 80 -3.67 -8.51 -13.74
CA SER A 80 -4.99 -7.99 -13.32
C SER A 80 -5.68 -7.09 -14.33
N LEU A 81 -5.23 -7.06 -15.59
CA LEU A 81 -5.90 -6.33 -16.66
C LEU A 81 -7.35 -6.81 -16.86
N ASN A 82 -7.58 -8.12 -16.70
CA ASN A 82 -8.89 -8.77 -16.80
C ASN A 82 -9.47 -9.17 -15.43
N ALA A 83 -8.94 -8.59 -14.34
CA ALA A 83 -9.45 -8.85 -13.00
C ALA A 83 -10.76 -8.10 -12.72
N VAL A 84 -11.66 -8.76 -11.99
CA VAL A 84 -12.88 -8.16 -11.44
C VAL A 84 -12.56 -7.35 -10.19
N ALA A 85 -11.67 -7.87 -9.33
CA ALA A 85 -11.25 -7.22 -8.08
C ALA A 85 -9.93 -7.79 -7.56
N ASN A 86 -9.18 -6.98 -6.82
CA ASN A 86 -8.14 -7.44 -5.92
C ASN A 86 -8.81 -7.84 -4.59
N LEU A 87 -8.59 -9.06 -4.14
CA LEU A 87 -9.29 -9.63 -2.99
C LEU A 87 -8.47 -9.51 -1.69
N GLY A 88 -7.16 -9.34 -1.80
CA GLY A 88 -6.36 -8.94 -0.66
C GLY A 88 -4.86 -8.93 -0.93
N TYR A 89 -4.13 -8.64 0.14
CA TYR A 89 -2.67 -8.60 0.22
C TYR A 89 -2.21 -9.40 1.42
N ALA A 90 -0.98 -9.92 1.38
CA ALA A 90 -0.30 -10.51 2.52
C ALA A 90 1.21 -10.39 2.35
N ASP A 91 1.94 -10.50 3.46
CA ASP A 91 3.41 -10.66 3.47
C ASP A 91 4.14 -9.60 2.61
N CYS A 92 3.69 -8.33 2.70
CA CYS A 92 4.33 -7.23 1.99
C CYS A 92 5.51 -6.71 2.80
N ARG A 93 6.73 -6.97 2.33
CA ARG A 93 7.98 -6.60 3.00
C ARG A 93 8.71 -5.55 2.20
N PHE A 94 9.09 -4.45 2.86
CA PHE A 94 10.01 -3.47 2.33
C PHE A 94 11.42 -3.86 2.79
N LEU A 95 12.31 -4.14 1.84
CA LEU A 95 13.55 -4.90 2.08
C LEU A 95 14.79 -4.02 2.05
N VAL A 96 14.83 -3.02 1.17
CA VAL A 96 15.89 -2.00 1.16
C VAL A 96 15.26 -0.62 0.93
N PRO A 97 15.87 0.45 1.47
CA PRO A 97 15.45 1.82 1.16
C PRO A 97 15.52 2.09 -0.34
N ALA A 98 14.52 2.81 -0.82
CA ALA A 98 14.40 3.25 -2.20
C ALA A 98 14.64 4.76 -2.26
N TRP A 99 15.31 5.23 -3.30
CA TRP A 99 15.76 6.61 -3.41
C TRP A 99 15.32 7.26 -4.72
N PRO A 100 15.11 8.59 -4.74
CA PRO A 100 15.07 9.32 -6.00
C PRO A 100 16.31 9.00 -6.85
N GLY A 101 16.07 8.58 -8.10
CA GLY A 101 17.07 8.08 -9.04
C GLY A 101 17.07 6.56 -9.22
N ASP A 102 16.48 5.78 -8.30
CA ASP A 102 16.41 4.33 -8.43
C ASP A 102 15.46 3.91 -9.55
N SER A 103 15.82 2.81 -10.24
CA SER A 103 15.03 2.24 -11.34
C SER A 103 14.47 0.89 -10.99
N PHE A 104 13.14 0.79 -10.96
CA PHE A 104 12.44 -0.43 -10.55
C PHE A 104 11.93 -1.23 -11.75
N HIS A 105 12.08 -2.55 -11.66
CA HIS A 105 11.34 -3.51 -12.48
C HIS A 105 10.69 -4.56 -11.58
N ALA A 106 9.73 -5.33 -12.09
CA ALA A 106 8.98 -6.29 -11.29
C ALA A 106 8.96 -7.68 -11.92
N ARG A 107 8.92 -8.70 -11.08
CA ARG A 107 8.60 -10.09 -11.46
C ARG A 107 7.47 -10.61 -10.58
N SER A 108 6.64 -11.48 -11.12
CA SER A 108 5.63 -12.20 -10.34
C SER A 108 5.76 -13.70 -10.53
N GLU A 109 5.59 -14.45 -9.45
CA GLU A 109 5.39 -15.90 -9.46
C GLU A 109 3.93 -16.19 -9.14
N VAL A 110 3.26 -17.01 -9.94
CA VAL A 110 1.94 -17.56 -9.61
C VAL A 110 2.13 -18.66 -8.57
N ILE A 111 1.74 -18.38 -7.33
CA ILE A 111 1.89 -19.32 -6.21
C ILE A 111 0.61 -20.11 -5.92
N GLY A 112 -0.49 -19.79 -6.61
CA GLY A 112 -1.75 -20.50 -6.45
C GLY A 112 -2.82 -20.06 -7.43
N VAL A 113 -3.75 -20.97 -7.71
CA VAL A 113 -4.93 -20.74 -8.53
C VAL A 113 -6.10 -21.51 -7.95
N ARG A 114 -7.31 -20.96 -8.02
CA ARG A 114 -8.54 -21.65 -7.60
C ARG A 114 -9.72 -21.16 -8.42
N GLU A 115 -10.38 -22.06 -9.16
CA GLU A 115 -11.61 -21.67 -9.87
C GLU A 115 -12.75 -21.39 -8.88
N ASN A 116 -13.59 -20.39 -9.19
CA ASN A 116 -14.81 -20.15 -8.44
C ASN A 116 -15.91 -21.13 -8.90
N SER A 117 -16.81 -21.48 -7.97
CA SER A 117 -17.91 -22.42 -8.23
C SER A 117 -18.84 -22.02 -9.38
N ASN A 118 -18.86 -20.74 -9.76
CA ASN A 118 -19.65 -20.25 -10.90
C ASN A 118 -19.06 -20.61 -12.27
N GLY A 119 -17.82 -21.11 -12.35
CA GLY A 119 -17.14 -21.50 -13.59
C GLY A 119 -16.84 -20.35 -14.56
N ARG A 120 -17.02 -19.09 -14.14
CA ARG A 120 -16.81 -17.88 -14.96
C ARG A 120 -15.57 -17.08 -14.58
N THR A 121 -15.05 -17.34 -13.39
CA THR A 121 -13.93 -16.61 -12.78
C THR A 121 -13.09 -17.56 -11.95
N GLY A 122 -11.86 -17.15 -11.64
CA GLY A 122 -11.06 -17.83 -10.63
C GLY A 122 -10.15 -16.85 -9.90
N ILE A 123 -9.60 -17.31 -8.78
CA ILE A 123 -8.67 -16.57 -7.95
C ILE A 123 -7.25 -16.97 -8.33
N VAL A 124 -6.39 -15.98 -8.57
CA VAL A 124 -4.96 -16.17 -8.83
C VAL A 124 -4.19 -15.51 -7.71
N TYR A 125 -3.31 -16.27 -7.06
CA TYR A 125 -2.39 -15.80 -6.03
C TYR A 125 -1.03 -15.57 -6.67
N VAL A 126 -0.47 -14.38 -6.51
CA VAL A 126 0.85 -14.04 -7.04
C VAL A 126 1.74 -13.48 -5.94
N ARG A 127 3.00 -13.91 -5.92
CA ARG A 127 4.08 -13.23 -5.20
C ARG A 127 4.78 -12.32 -6.19
N SER A 128 4.71 -11.02 -5.95
CA SER A 128 5.35 -10.02 -6.81
C SER A 128 6.53 -9.40 -6.07
N THR A 129 7.66 -9.29 -6.75
CA THR A 129 8.89 -8.69 -6.22
C THR A 129 9.38 -7.58 -7.15
N GLY A 130 9.59 -6.40 -6.59
CA GLY A 130 10.22 -5.27 -7.25
C GLY A 130 11.72 -5.24 -6.97
N TYR A 131 12.51 -4.99 -8.00
CA TYR A 131 13.98 -4.95 -7.93
C TYR A 131 14.50 -3.61 -8.44
N ASN A 132 15.55 -3.07 -7.80
CA ASN A 132 16.24 -1.86 -8.28
C ASN A 132 17.25 -2.18 -9.40
N GLN A 133 17.97 -1.15 -9.87
CA GLN A 133 19.03 -1.26 -10.90
C GLN A 133 20.23 -2.13 -10.49
N HIS A 134 20.39 -2.40 -9.19
CA HIS A 134 21.46 -3.25 -8.65
C HIS A 134 21.01 -4.71 -8.47
N GLY A 135 19.78 -5.05 -8.88
CA GLY A 135 19.22 -6.40 -8.71
C GLY A 135 18.80 -6.70 -7.27
N GLN A 136 18.76 -5.71 -6.38
CA GLN A 136 18.31 -5.89 -5.00
C GLN A 136 16.77 -5.86 -4.97
N ALA A 137 16.17 -6.81 -4.26
CA ALA A 137 14.73 -6.78 -4.00
C ALA A 137 14.42 -5.61 -3.05
N VAL A 138 13.49 -4.75 -3.44
CA VAL A 138 13.12 -3.51 -2.73
C VAL A 138 11.81 -3.69 -1.99
N VAL A 139 10.83 -4.33 -2.64
CA VAL A 139 9.55 -4.69 -2.04
C VAL A 139 9.12 -6.05 -2.59
N SER A 140 8.60 -6.91 -1.73
CA SER A 140 7.97 -8.17 -2.11
C SER A 140 6.63 -8.29 -1.43
N PHE A 141 5.59 -8.70 -2.14
CA PHE A 141 4.25 -8.87 -1.56
C PHE A 141 3.49 -10.01 -2.23
N VAL A 142 2.57 -10.62 -1.49
CA VAL A 142 1.56 -11.52 -2.05
C VAL A 142 0.26 -10.74 -2.25
N ARG A 143 -0.40 -10.96 -3.38
CA ARG A 143 -1.78 -10.53 -3.59
C ARG A 143 -2.57 -11.61 -4.29
N TRP A 144 -3.88 -11.58 -4.14
CA TRP A 144 -4.77 -12.45 -4.90
C TRP A 144 -5.91 -11.68 -5.56
N VAL A 145 -6.19 -12.06 -6.80
CA VAL A 145 -7.11 -11.35 -7.69
C VAL A 145 -8.16 -12.31 -8.23
N MET A 146 -9.39 -11.84 -8.33
CA MET A 146 -10.44 -12.55 -9.07
C MET A 146 -10.33 -12.19 -10.54
N VAL A 147 -10.00 -13.14 -11.40
CA VAL A 147 -9.79 -12.95 -12.84
C VAL A 147 -10.92 -13.62 -13.62
N ASN A 148 -11.40 -12.97 -14.67
CA ASN A 148 -12.37 -13.55 -15.59
C ASN A 148 -11.75 -14.69 -16.39
N LYS A 149 -12.56 -15.69 -16.73
CA LYS A 149 -12.22 -16.62 -17.81
C LYS A 149 -12.46 -15.97 -19.16
N ARG A 150 -11.63 -16.31 -20.15
CA ARG A 150 -11.88 -15.90 -21.54
C ARG A 150 -13.00 -16.73 -22.12
N ASP A 151 -12.91 -18.04 -21.95
CA ASP A 151 -13.92 -19.02 -22.30
C ASP A 151 -14.33 -19.80 -21.05
N THR A 152 -15.61 -19.75 -20.71
CA THR A 152 -16.17 -20.46 -19.55
C THR A 152 -16.01 -21.98 -19.65
N ALA A 153 -15.86 -22.52 -20.86
CA ALA A 153 -15.64 -23.95 -21.11
C ALA A 153 -14.17 -24.40 -20.92
N SER A 154 -13.21 -23.48 -20.83
CA SER A 154 -11.80 -23.81 -20.61
C SER A 154 -11.62 -24.64 -19.33
N PRO A 155 -10.83 -25.72 -19.33
CA PRO A 155 -10.60 -26.49 -18.12
C PRO A 155 -9.86 -25.65 -17.07
N ALA A 156 -10.24 -25.79 -15.81
CA ALA A 156 -9.55 -25.13 -14.72
C ALA A 156 -8.12 -25.69 -14.56
N PRO A 157 -7.12 -24.84 -14.27
CA PRO A 157 -5.81 -25.32 -13.86
C PRO A 157 -5.92 -26.06 -12.52
N HIS A 158 -4.96 -26.96 -12.24
CA HIS A 158 -4.91 -27.67 -10.96
C HIS A 158 -4.82 -26.68 -9.80
N GLY A 159 -5.81 -26.73 -8.91
CA GLY A 159 -5.98 -25.75 -7.84
C GLY A 159 -4.94 -25.88 -6.74
N ILE A 160 -4.34 -24.76 -6.34
CA ILE A 160 -3.49 -24.63 -5.16
C ILE A 160 -3.87 -23.32 -4.47
N VAL A 161 -4.20 -23.39 -3.19
CA VAL A 161 -4.36 -22.20 -2.34
C VAL A 161 -3.15 -22.15 -1.42
N PRO A 162 -2.29 -21.14 -1.51
CA PRO A 162 -1.10 -21.06 -0.68
C PRO A 162 -1.50 -20.75 0.77
N ASP A 163 -0.72 -21.28 1.71
CA ASP A 163 -0.76 -20.81 3.09
C ASP A 163 -0.03 -19.46 3.17
N LEU A 164 -0.65 -18.48 3.81
CA LEU A 164 -0.13 -17.11 3.91
C LEU A 164 -0.08 -16.70 5.38
N PRO A 165 1.00 -16.05 5.82
CA PRO A 165 1.12 -15.63 7.20
C PRO A 165 0.01 -14.64 7.55
N ALA A 166 -0.59 -14.79 8.74
CA ALA A 166 -1.62 -13.87 9.22
C ALA A 166 -1.08 -12.44 9.41
N HIS A 167 0.20 -12.31 9.76
CA HIS A 167 0.95 -11.07 9.81
C HIS A 167 2.45 -11.35 9.78
N ILE A 168 3.23 -10.33 9.44
CA ILE A 168 4.69 -10.35 9.55
C ILE A 168 5.04 -10.24 11.04
N PRO A 169 5.80 -11.18 11.63
CA PRO A 169 6.27 -11.06 13.00
C PRO A 169 7.13 -9.80 13.15
N GLY A 170 6.95 -9.05 14.24
CA GLY A 170 7.73 -7.82 14.50
C GLY A 170 9.25 -8.04 14.46
N SER A 171 9.71 -9.23 14.86
CA SER A 171 11.12 -9.63 14.84
C SER A 171 11.70 -9.84 13.44
N GLU A 172 10.86 -9.93 12.41
CA GLU A 172 11.26 -10.11 11.01
C GLU A 172 11.14 -8.82 10.19
N LEU A 173 10.78 -7.70 10.81
CA LEU A 173 10.74 -6.40 10.14
C LEU A 173 12.16 -5.98 9.77
N VAL A 174 12.32 -5.51 8.52
CA VAL A 174 13.60 -4.99 8.05
C VAL A 174 13.67 -3.51 8.40
N ILE A 175 14.65 -3.16 9.23
CA ILE A 175 14.96 -1.77 9.58
C ILE A 175 16.15 -1.33 8.72
N PRO A 176 16.08 -0.18 8.02
CA PRO A 176 17.21 0.32 7.27
C PRO A 176 18.43 0.48 8.18
N GLN A 177 19.59 -0.04 7.74
CA GLN A 177 20.81 -0.07 8.54
C GLN A 177 21.24 1.33 9.02
N ASP A 178 21.12 2.33 8.15
CA ASP A 178 21.55 3.70 8.41
C ASP A 178 20.49 4.55 9.12
N LEU A 179 19.28 4.02 9.33
CA LEU A 179 18.22 4.75 10.03
C LEU A 179 18.56 4.84 11.51
N ASP A 180 18.63 6.05 12.05
CA ASP A 180 18.92 6.36 13.46
C ASP A 180 18.03 7.52 13.93
N PHE A 181 17.16 7.27 14.89
CA PHE A 181 16.26 8.29 15.44
C PHE A 181 16.82 9.00 16.69
N ALA A 182 18.09 8.83 17.04
CA ALA A 182 18.70 9.48 18.20
C ALA A 182 18.67 11.02 18.13
N ARG A 183 18.64 11.62 16.93
CA ARG A 183 18.53 13.08 16.71
C ARG A 183 17.18 13.49 16.12
N TYR A 184 16.16 12.66 16.22
CA TYR A 184 14.83 12.93 15.71
C TYR A 184 14.18 14.11 16.45
N ASP A 185 13.78 15.16 15.73
CA ASP A 185 13.11 16.33 16.29
C ASP A 185 11.58 16.14 16.27
N PRO A 186 10.93 15.93 17.44
CA PRO A 186 9.49 15.69 17.50
C PRO A 186 8.65 16.94 17.20
N VAL A 187 9.21 18.14 17.37
CA VAL A 187 8.53 19.41 17.06
C VAL A 187 8.43 19.57 15.55
N LEU A 188 9.54 19.37 14.83
CA LEU A 188 9.54 19.39 13.36
C LEU A 188 8.75 18.24 12.76
N ALA A 189 8.69 17.09 13.44
CA ALA A 189 7.87 15.96 13.01
C ALA A 189 6.37 16.16 13.21
N GLY A 190 5.97 17.12 14.04
CA GLY A 190 4.58 17.48 14.26
C GLY A 190 3.86 16.67 15.36
N SER A 191 4.59 15.93 16.19
CA SER A 191 4.01 15.27 17.38
C SER A 191 5.06 14.92 18.42
N LEU A 192 4.69 15.07 19.70
CA LEU A 192 5.48 14.60 20.85
C LEU A 192 5.20 13.11 21.19
N HIS A 193 4.26 12.46 20.50
CA HIS A 193 3.90 11.07 20.78
C HIS A 193 4.90 10.11 20.11
N GLY A 194 5.86 9.62 20.90
CA GLY A 194 6.78 8.54 20.51
C GLY A 194 6.15 7.16 20.67
N PHE A 195 6.94 6.12 20.40
CA PHE A 195 6.55 4.72 20.54
C PHE A 195 5.89 4.39 21.89
N GLU A 196 6.38 4.97 22.98
CA GLU A 196 5.89 4.79 24.34
C GLU A 196 4.49 5.35 24.57
N ALA A 197 4.05 6.34 23.78
CA ALA A 197 2.76 7.00 23.94
C ALA A 197 1.59 6.18 23.40
N TYR A 198 1.86 5.24 22.48
CA TYR A 198 0.83 4.40 21.89
C TYR A 198 0.46 3.21 22.81
N GLU A 199 -0.81 2.86 22.92
CA GLU A 199 -1.35 1.77 23.74
C GLU A 199 -2.05 0.72 22.85
N ILE A 200 -1.79 -0.56 23.11
CA ILE A 200 -2.48 -1.65 22.40
C ILE A 200 -3.98 -1.59 22.70
N GLY A 201 -4.79 -1.58 21.64
CA GLY A 201 -6.24 -1.42 21.68
C GLY A 201 -6.74 0.01 21.60
N GLU A 202 -5.84 1.02 21.63
CA GLU A 202 -6.25 2.41 21.42
C GLU A 202 -6.80 2.62 20.01
N LYS A 203 -7.77 3.53 19.89
CA LYS A 203 -8.34 3.92 18.60
C LYS A 203 -8.13 5.40 18.36
N ILE A 204 -7.63 5.74 17.17
CA ILE A 204 -7.26 7.08 16.75
C ILE A 204 -8.21 7.50 15.63
N ASN A 205 -9.05 8.50 15.88
CA ASN A 205 -9.83 9.16 14.83
C ASN A 205 -8.94 10.22 14.16
N HIS A 206 -8.70 10.09 12.87
CA HIS A 206 -7.82 11.01 12.14
C HIS A 206 -8.50 12.33 11.72
N ILE A 207 -9.81 12.45 11.97
CA ILE A 207 -10.64 13.67 11.86
C ILE A 207 -10.86 14.14 10.42
N ASP A 208 -9.77 14.42 9.70
CA ASP A 208 -9.78 15.06 8.40
C ASP A 208 -10.44 14.18 7.31
N GLY A 209 -11.06 14.83 6.34
CA GLY A 209 -11.66 14.19 5.16
C GLY A 209 -11.13 14.79 3.88
N MET A 210 -10.89 13.97 2.85
CA MET A 210 -10.40 14.43 1.54
C MET A 210 -11.28 13.87 0.41
N THR A 211 -11.89 14.75 -0.37
CA THR A 211 -12.75 14.40 -1.51
C THR A 211 -11.94 14.04 -2.73
N ILE A 212 -12.26 12.92 -3.37
CA ILE A 212 -11.53 12.42 -4.54
C ILE A 212 -12.02 13.09 -5.81
N GLU A 213 -11.10 13.62 -6.62
CA GLU A 213 -11.41 14.14 -7.95
C GLU A 213 -11.04 13.18 -9.09
N GLU A 214 -11.79 13.22 -10.21
CA GLU A 214 -11.54 12.33 -11.36
C GLU A 214 -10.13 12.49 -11.94
N ALA A 215 -9.63 13.72 -12.01
CA ALA A 215 -8.29 13.99 -12.54
C ALA A 215 -7.21 13.44 -11.60
N GLU A 216 -7.40 13.61 -10.29
CA GLU A 216 -6.43 13.26 -9.25
C GLU A 216 -6.10 11.76 -9.25
N HIS A 217 -7.12 10.89 -9.10
CA HIS A 217 -6.88 9.45 -9.04
C HIS A 217 -6.35 8.90 -10.38
N GLN A 218 -6.75 9.49 -11.51
CA GLN A 218 -6.22 9.12 -12.82
C GLN A 218 -4.76 9.54 -12.99
N ILE A 219 -4.37 10.73 -12.52
CA ILE A 219 -2.97 11.19 -12.53
C ILE A 219 -2.13 10.26 -11.65
N ALA A 220 -2.58 9.95 -10.44
CA ALA A 220 -1.93 8.98 -9.57
C ALA A 220 -1.74 7.62 -10.26
N THR A 221 -2.81 7.08 -10.85
CA THR A 221 -2.78 5.77 -11.53
C THR A 221 -1.83 5.78 -12.75
N ARG A 222 -1.77 6.90 -13.50
CA ARG A 222 -0.81 7.10 -14.60
C ARG A 222 0.63 7.21 -14.12
N LEU A 223 0.88 7.89 -13.00
CA LEU A 223 2.20 7.99 -12.37
C LEU A 223 2.80 6.59 -12.11
N TYR A 224 1.96 5.66 -11.65
CA TYR A 224 2.32 4.26 -11.40
C TYR A 224 2.41 3.40 -12.66
N GLN A 225 2.01 3.94 -13.81
CA GLN A 225 1.85 3.22 -15.07
C GLN A 225 0.95 1.98 -14.92
N ASN A 226 -0.06 2.08 -14.05
CA ASN A 226 -1.13 1.10 -13.91
C ASN A 226 -2.15 1.30 -15.04
N THR A 227 -2.48 0.24 -15.78
CA THR A 227 -3.31 0.30 -16.98
C THR A 227 -4.70 -0.33 -16.80
N ALA A 228 -5.15 -0.58 -15.57
CA ALA A 228 -6.45 -1.17 -15.34
C ALA A 228 -7.57 -0.26 -15.87
N LYS A 229 -8.36 -0.79 -16.81
CA LYS A 229 -9.33 -0.02 -17.62
C LYS A 229 -10.38 0.70 -16.77
N GLY A 230 -10.75 0.11 -15.63
CA GLY A 230 -11.78 0.66 -14.73
C GLY A 230 -11.48 2.04 -14.17
N HIS A 231 -10.21 2.45 -14.13
CA HIS A 231 -9.79 3.77 -13.65
C HIS A 231 -9.90 4.86 -14.72
N PHE A 232 -9.95 4.47 -16.00
CA PHE A 232 -9.77 5.40 -17.12
C PHE A 232 -10.97 5.49 -18.05
N ASP A 233 -11.55 4.35 -18.42
CA ASP A 233 -12.51 4.28 -19.52
C ASP A 233 -13.95 4.48 -19.03
N ALA A 234 -14.41 5.73 -19.09
CA ALA A 234 -15.78 6.06 -18.73
C ALA A 234 -16.82 5.42 -19.67
N VAL A 235 -16.49 5.16 -20.94
CA VAL A 235 -17.42 4.54 -21.89
C VAL A 235 -17.65 3.08 -21.51
N LEU A 236 -16.58 2.34 -21.25
CA LEU A 236 -16.64 0.97 -20.74
C LEU A 236 -17.38 0.90 -19.40
N GLN A 237 -17.11 1.85 -18.49
CA GLN A 237 -17.67 1.80 -17.14
C GLN A 237 -19.15 2.20 -17.06
N ARG A 238 -19.70 2.95 -18.02
CA ARG A 238 -21.14 3.28 -18.07
C ARG A 238 -22.03 2.05 -18.08
N SER A 239 -21.63 0.99 -18.78
CA SER A 239 -22.34 -0.29 -18.84
C SER A 239 -21.91 -1.30 -17.76
N SER A 240 -20.93 -0.94 -16.93
CA SER A 240 -20.52 -1.79 -15.81
C SER A 240 -21.51 -1.67 -14.65
N ARG A 241 -21.41 -2.59 -13.68
CA ARG A 241 -22.21 -2.54 -12.43
C ARG A 241 -22.02 -1.25 -11.61
N PHE A 242 -20.95 -0.51 -11.87
CA PHE A 242 -20.63 0.72 -11.15
C PHE A 242 -21.15 1.98 -11.85
N GLY A 243 -21.43 1.93 -13.16
CA GLY A 243 -21.91 3.06 -13.96
C GLY A 243 -20.94 4.23 -14.14
N ARG A 244 -19.81 4.25 -13.42
CA ARG A 244 -18.77 5.27 -13.43
C ARG A 244 -17.39 4.64 -13.22
N ARG A 245 -16.32 5.42 -13.48
CA ARG A 245 -14.95 4.99 -13.19
C ARG A 245 -14.80 4.66 -11.71
N ILE A 246 -13.97 3.66 -11.45
CA ILE A 246 -13.65 3.23 -10.09
C ILE A 246 -12.28 3.79 -9.75
N VAL A 247 -12.13 4.34 -8.56
CA VAL A 247 -10.84 4.79 -8.04
C VAL A 247 -9.93 3.57 -7.80
N TYR A 248 -8.65 3.69 -8.11
CA TYR A 248 -7.67 2.67 -7.75
C TYR A 248 -7.63 2.49 -6.23
N GLY A 249 -7.87 1.28 -5.71
CA GLY A 249 -7.89 1.05 -4.25
C GLY A 249 -6.60 1.49 -3.53
N GLY A 250 -5.44 1.42 -4.20
CA GLY A 250 -4.20 1.95 -3.64
C GLY A 250 -4.18 3.48 -3.49
N HIS A 251 -4.97 4.21 -4.26
CA HIS A 251 -5.16 5.66 -4.07
C HIS A 251 -5.87 5.95 -2.73
N VAL A 252 -6.90 5.18 -2.37
CA VAL A 252 -7.55 5.26 -1.06
C VAL A 252 -6.56 4.90 0.06
N MET A 253 -5.68 3.93 -0.17
CA MET A 253 -4.61 3.58 0.77
C MET A 253 -3.64 4.75 1.03
N SER A 254 -3.19 5.45 -0.02
CA SER A 254 -2.34 6.63 0.12
C SER A 254 -3.07 7.82 0.77
N LEU A 255 -4.35 8.06 0.45
CA LEU A 255 -5.16 9.08 1.11
C LEU A 255 -5.30 8.81 2.61
N ALA A 256 -5.72 7.59 2.96
CA ALA A 256 -5.88 7.20 4.35
C ALA A 256 -4.55 7.25 5.12
N ARG A 257 -3.43 6.90 4.47
CA ARG A 257 -2.09 7.06 5.03
C ARG A 257 -1.73 8.54 5.25
N SER A 258 -2.06 9.43 4.32
CA SER A 258 -1.83 10.86 4.50
C SER A 258 -2.63 11.43 5.67
N LEU A 259 -3.93 11.13 5.71
CA LEU A 259 -4.83 11.52 6.81
C LEU A 259 -4.33 11.00 8.17
N SER A 260 -3.74 9.80 8.19
CA SER A 260 -3.19 9.19 9.41
C SER A 260 -2.10 10.01 10.08
N PHE A 261 -1.45 10.94 9.37
CA PHE A 261 -0.50 11.87 9.97
C PHE A 261 -1.08 12.56 11.21
N ASN A 262 -2.38 12.90 11.18
CA ASN A 262 -3.09 13.39 12.35
C ASN A 262 -3.30 12.25 13.37
N GLY A 263 -2.36 12.10 14.31
CA GLY A 263 -2.35 11.04 15.34
C GLY A 263 -1.23 10.00 15.15
N LEU A 264 -0.66 9.85 13.96
CA LEU A 264 0.48 8.98 13.67
C LEU A 264 1.66 9.72 13.01
N ALA A 265 1.85 11.01 13.30
CA ALA A 265 2.85 11.88 12.65
C ALA A 265 4.29 11.32 12.69
N ASN A 266 4.67 10.71 13.82
CA ASN A 266 6.00 10.13 14.02
C ASN A 266 6.19 8.75 13.36
N ALA A 267 5.14 8.18 12.77
CA ALA A 267 5.13 6.83 12.24
C ALA A 267 5.60 6.76 10.77
N ALA A 268 6.67 7.45 10.39
CA ALA A 268 6.97 7.82 8.99
C ALA A 268 7.16 6.64 8.01
N PHE A 269 7.70 5.50 8.47
CA PHE A 269 7.98 4.35 7.60
C PHE A 269 6.91 3.29 7.73
N VAL A 270 6.43 2.76 6.59
CA VAL A 270 5.67 1.50 6.56
C VAL A 270 6.69 0.37 6.47
N ALA A 271 6.87 -0.38 7.56
CA ALA A 271 7.85 -1.47 7.65
C ALA A 271 7.35 -2.75 6.96
N GLY A 272 6.03 -2.95 6.90
CA GLY A 272 5.41 -4.05 6.17
C GLY A 272 3.89 -3.97 6.19
N ILE A 273 3.24 -4.60 5.21
CA ILE A 273 1.77 -4.72 5.16
C ILE A 273 1.42 -6.18 5.40
N ASN A 274 0.74 -6.44 6.52
CA ASN A 274 0.31 -7.75 6.95
C ASN A 274 -0.88 -8.24 6.13
N GLY A 275 -1.83 -7.33 5.89
CA GLY A 275 -3.03 -7.59 5.12
C GLY A 275 -3.70 -6.32 4.63
N GLY A 276 -4.49 -6.41 3.58
CA GLY A 276 -5.32 -5.31 3.15
C GLY A 276 -6.50 -5.78 2.30
N ARG A 277 -7.65 -5.12 2.45
CA ARG A 277 -8.88 -5.46 1.73
C ARG A 277 -9.55 -4.17 1.24
N HIS A 278 -9.87 -4.12 -0.04
CA HIS A 278 -10.72 -3.08 -0.62
C HIS A 278 -12.16 -3.55 -0.48
N LEU A 279 -12.85 -3.02 0.53
CA LEU A 279 -14.13 -3.53 1.03
C LEU A 279 -15.28 -3.12 0.13
N ASN A 280 -15.32 -1.83 -0.24
CA ASN A 280 -16.29 -1.27 -1.16
C ASN A 280 -15.59 -0.37 -2.19
N PRO A 281 -16.17 -0.20 -3.40
CA PRO A 281 -15.60 0.69 -4.40
C PRO A 281 -15.69 2.15 -3.95
N ALA A 282 -14.62 2.90 -4.23
CA ALA A 282 -14.59 4.35 -4.20
C ALA A 282 -14.70 4.91 -5.63
N ALA A 283 -15.22 6.12 -5.72
CA ALA A 283 -15.31 6.88 -6.96
C ALA A 283 -15.05 8.37 -6.70
N ALA A 284 -14.86 9.14 -7.78
CA ALA A 284 -14.77 10.59 -7.66
C ALA A 284 -16.06 11.18 -7.07
N GLY A 285 -15.90 12.19 -6.24
CA GLY A 285 -16.93 12.82 -5.42
C GLY A 285 -17.10 12.19 -4.03
N ASP A 286 -16.63 10.97 -3.80
CA ASP A 286 -16.62 10.36 -2.48
C ASP A 286 -15.55 11.07 -1.60
N THR A 287 -15.88 11.34 -0.33
CA THR A 287 -14.96 11.94 0.65
C THR A 287 -14.37 10.89 1.58
N VAL A 288 -13.05 10.70 1.55
CA VAL A 288 -12.35 9.69 2.34
C VAL A 288 -12.04 10.22 3.73
N TYR A 289 -12.47 9.49 4.75
CA TYR A 289 -12.02 9.62 6.15
C TYR A 289 -11.28 8.36 6.57
N CYS A 290 -10.57 8.38 7.69
CA CYS A 290 -10.04 7.15 8.28
C CYS A 290 -9.91 7.20 9.82
N TRP A 291 -9.80 6.02 10.41
CA TRP A 291 -9.36 5.82 11.78
C TRP A 291 -8.42 4.62 11.88
N SER A 292 -7.65 4.56 12.96
CA SER A 292 -6.67 3.50 13.21
C SER A 292 -6.86 2.86 14.59
N GLU A 293 -6.48 1.60 14.71
CA GLU A 293 -6.36 0.86 15.97
C GLU A 293 -4.94 0.33 16.13
N VAL A 294 -4.33 0.53 17.29
CA VAL A 294 -3.04 -0.09 17.59
C VAL A 294 -3.27 -1.54 17.98
N LEU A 295 -2.79 -2.46 17.16
CA LEU A 295 -2.97 -3.89 17.37
C LEU A 295 -1.85 -4.52 18.18
N ASP A 296 -0.61 -4.03 18.02
CA ASP A 296 0.57 -4.60 18.63
C ASP A 296 1.72 -3.60 18.66
N LYS A 297 2.72 -3.86 19.52
CA LYS A 297 3.94 -3.05 19.65
C LYS A 297 5.15 -3.97 19.78
N HIS A 298 6.18 -3.67 19.01
CA HIS A 298 7.42 -4.44 18.99
C HIS A 298 8.64 -3.53 19.16
N PRO A 299 9.29 -3.54 20.34
CA PRO A 299 10.61 -2.94 20.51
C PRO A 299 11.62 -3.55 19.53
N VAL A 300 12.40 -2.73 18.83
CA VAL A 300 13.46 -3.26 17.95
C VAL A 300 14.63 -3.74 18.81
N SER A 301 15.00 -5.01 18.66
CA SER A 301 16.07 -5.62 19.45
C SER A 301 17.40 -4.89 19.27
N GLY A 302 18.06 -4.55 20.38
CA GLY A 302 19.35 -3.83 20.37
C GLY A 302 19.26 -2.34 20.02
N ARG A 303 18.06 -1.77 19.89
CA ARG A 303 17.83 -0.36 19.54
C ARG A 303 16.97 0.33 20.60
N SER A 304 17.44 1.48 21.09
CA SER A 304 16.72 2.30 22.08
C SER A 304 15.99 3.49 21.48
N ASP A 305 16.24 3.80 20.20
CA ASP A 305 15.75 4.98 19.49
C ASP A 305 14.50 4.69 18.64
N ILE A 306 14.17 3.42 18.37
CA ILE A 306 13.11 3.03 17.43
C ILE A 306 12.30 1.81 17.92
N GLY A 307 11.00 1.84 17.66
CA GLY A 307 10.09 0.72 17.86
C GLY A 307 9.15 0.57 16.67
N ALA A 308 8.50 -0.58 16.54
CA ALA A 308 7.48 -0.83 15.53
C ALA A 308 6.09 -0.92 16.16
N VAL A 309 5.10 -0.26 15.56
CA VAL A 309 3.69 -0.31 15.98
C VAL A 309 2.88 -0.96 14.87
N ARG A 310 2.10 -1.98 15.19
CA ARG A 310 1.15 -2.59 14.25
C ARG A 310 -0.17 -1.86 14.33
N VAL A 311 -0.65 -1.42 13.19
CA VAL A 311 -1.84 -0.59 13.08
C VAL A 311 -2.83 -1.27 12.14
N ARG A 312 -4.10 -1.31 12.55
CA ARG A 312 -5.23 -1.54 11.64
C ARG A 312 -5.88 -0.22 11.32
N MET A 313 -5.86 0.18 10.05
CA MET A 313 -6.52 1.35 9.54
C MET A 313 -7.78 0.99 8.78
N ILE A 314 -8.87 1.69 9.06
CA ILE A 314 -10.11 1.62 8.31
C ILE A 314 -10.34 2.97 7.64
N ALA A 315 -10.50 2.98 6.31
CA ALA A 315 -10.94 4.15 5.57
C ALA A 315 -12.42 4.04 5.22
N THR A 316 -13.15 5.14 5.27
CA THR A 316 -14.58 5.23 4.98
C THR A 316 -14.87 6.31 3.94
N LYS A 317 -15.98 6.18 3.20
CA LYS A 317 -16.53 7.23 2.33
C LYS A 317 -17.67 7.97 3.02
N ASP A 318 -17.67 9.29 2.91
CA ASP A 318 -18.75 10.20 3.31
C ASP A 318 -19.22 10.03 4.77
N ALA A 319 -18.36 9.41 5.60
CA ALA A 319 -18.67 9.02 6.96
C ALA A 319 -17.48 9.34 7.87
N PRO A 320 -17.54 10.43 8.64
CA PRO A 320 -16.54 10.75 9.65
C PRO A 320 -16.35 9.62 10.66
N CYS A 321 -15.13 9.46 11.18
CA CYS A 321 -14.74 8.27 11.94
C CYS A 321 -14.80 8.43 13.48
N SER A 322 -15.54 9.40 14.01
CA SER A 322 -15.66 9.60 15.47
C SER A 322 -16.28 8.42 16.21
N GLY A 323 -17.12 7.63 15.52
CA GLY A 323 -17.72 6.40 16.04
C GLY A 323 -16.96 5.11 15.73
N PHE A 324 -15.76 5.20 15.13
CA PHE A 324 -14.95 4.05 14.69
C PHE A 324 -15.75 2.99 13.89
N PRO A 325 -16.29 3.34 12.70
CA PRO A 325 -17.16 2.45 11.93
C PRO A 325 -16.50 1.10 11.63
N ASP A 326 -17.28 0.03 11.73
CA ASP A 326 -16.82 -1.35 11.48
C ASP A 326 -16.44 -1.56 9.99
N PRO A 327 -15.39 -2.35 9.68
CA PRO A 327 -15.05 -2.71 8.30
C PRO A 327 -16.16 -3.43 7.52
N SER A 328 -17.21 -3.94 8.17
CA SER A 328 -18.38 -4.51 7.48
C SER A 328 -19.41 -3.47 7.04
N SER A 329 -19.21 -2.18 7.34
CA SER A 329 -20.15 -1.12 6.97
C SER A 329 -20.19 -0.87 5.46
N ALA A 330 -21.27 -0.25 4.97
CA ALA A 330 -21.41 0.10 3.56
C ALA A 330 -20.47 1.25 3.16
N GLU A 331 -20.05 2.03 4.15
CA GLU A 331 -19.17 3.18 4.03
C GLU A 331 -17.69 2.77 4.05
N ALA A 332 -17.34 1.59 4.59
CA ALA A 332 -15.96 1.14 4.65
C ALA A 332 -15.38 0.90 3.25
N LEU A 333 -14.29 1.60 2.91
CA LEU A 333 -13.58 1.48 1.65
C LEU A 333 -12.39 0.53 1.74
N LEU A 334 -11.61 0.66 2.81
CA LEU A 334 -10.33 -0.02 2.99
C LEU A 334 -10.20 -0.50 4.43
N GLU A 335 -9.71 -1.71 4.58
CA GLU A 335 -9.08 -2.20 5.82
C GLU A 335 -7.62 -2.51 5.50
N LEU A 336 -6.69 -1.94 6.25
CA LEU A 336 -5.25 -2.13 6.08
C LEU A 336 -4.61 -2.48 7.42
N ASP A 337 -3.92 -3.60 7.49
CA ASP A 337 -3.14 -4.05 8.64
C ASP A 337 -1.66 -4.00 8.28
N TYR A 338 -0.90 -3.17 8.98
CA TYR A 338 0.48 -2.85 8.63
C TYR A 338 1.31 -2.46 9.83
N TRP A 339 2.63 -2.57 9.68
CA TRP A 339 3.60 -2.12 10.67
C TRP A 339 4.16 -0.76 10.27
N VAL A 340 4.32 0.12 11.25
CA VAL A 340 5.02 1.39 11.11
C VAL A 340 6.19 1.49 12.08
N LEU A 341 7.24 2.21 11.68
CA LEU A 341 8.35 2.53 12.58
C LEU A 341 8.13 3.88 13.24
N VAL A 342 8.33 3.93 14.56
CA VAL A 342 8.09 5.10 15.40
C VAL A 342 9.33 5.35 16.26
N PRO A 343 9.83 6.61 16.37
CA PRO A 343 10.90 6.96 17.29
C PRO A 343 10.48 6.70 18.74
N ARG A 344 11.44 6.27 19.53
CA ARG A 344 11.34 6.15 20.98
C ARG A 344 11.89 7.40 21.59
N PHE A 345 11.11 8.03 22.47
CA PHE A 345 11.58 9.17 23.20
C PHE A 345 11.83 8.73 24.65
N GLY A 346 13.01 9.08 25.20
CA GLY A 346 13.30 8.82 26.60
C GLY A 346 12.30 9.54 27.51
N ASP A 347 12.21 9.12 28.77
CA ASP A 347 11.26 9.70 29.74
C ASP A 347 11.41 11.22 29.90
N GLU A 348 12.58 11.79 29.61
CA GLU A 348 12.86 13.24 29.65
C GLU A 348 12.10 14.05 28.57
N ALA A 349 11.64 13.42 27.49
CA ALA A 349 10.85 14.09 26.45
C ALA A 349 9.36 14.22 26.82
N ARG A 350 8.91 13.59 27.91
CA ARG A 350 7.59 13.82 28.52
C ARG A 350 7.59 15.10 29.36
N GLY A 351 8.27 16.14 28.86
CA GLY A 351 8.32 17.45 29.48
C GLY A 351 6.90 17.97 29.68
N ASP A 352 6.59 18.26 30.95
CA ASP A 352 5.33 18.78 31.47
C ASP A 352 4.61 19.71 30.48
N GLY A 353 3.50 19.21 29.95
CA GLY A 353 2.56 20.02 29.17
C GLY A 353 1.40 20.45 30.07
N GLN A 354 1.46 21.73 30.48
CA GLN A 354 0.37 22.53 31.01
C GLN A 354 -0.86 22.57 30.12
#